data_AF-A0A5D0EJQ5-F1
#
_entry.id   AF-A0A5D0EJQ5-F1
#
_cell.length_a   1.000
_cell.length_b   1.000
_cell.length_c   1.000
_cell.angle_alpha   90.00
_cell.angle_beta   90.00
_cell.angle_gamma   90.00
#
_symmetry.space_group_name_H-M   'P 1'
#
loop_
_entity.id
_entity.type
_entity.pdbx_description
1 polymer ?
#
loop_
_entity_poly.entity_id
_entity_poly.type
_entity_poly.pdbx_seq_one_letter_code
_entity_poly.pdbx_strand_id
1 'polypeptide(L)' 'MTKLFSPTFKQQCVDLMLKQHHTITQVSKMMSVSTSALQRRTVQYLKDNKVFRQTNQALF' A
#
# COMPACT_ATOMS: atom_id res chain seq x y z
N MET A 1 10.23 -12.63 -17.52
CA MET A 1 9.21 -12.83 -16.47
C MET A 1 8.94 -11.51 -15.77
N THR A 2 7.93 -10.78 -16.19
CA THR A 2 7.42 -9.65 -15.42
C THR A 2 6.76 -10.25 -14.18
N LYS A 3 7.41 -10.17 -13.00
CA LYS A 3 6.73 -10.48 -11.73
C LYS A 3 5.63 -9.44 -11.58
N LEU A 4 4.47 -9.72 -12.17
CA LEU A 4 3.33 -8.84 -12.12
C LEU A 4 2.87 -8.83 -10.67
N PHE A 5 3.18 -7.76 -9.96
CA PHE A 5 2.76 -7.57 -8.58
C PHE A 5 1.23 -7.68 -8.54
N SER A 6 0.75 -8.82 -8.06
CA SER A 6 -0.68 -9.10 -7.97
C SER A 6 -1.34 -8.08 -7.04
N PRO A 7 -2.63 -7.76 -7.24
CA PRO A 7 -3.36 -6.87 -6.34
C PRO A 7 -3.24 -7.31 -4.88
N THR A 8 -3.28 -8.63 -4.64
CA THR A 8 -3.11 -9.26 -3.33
C THR A 8 -1.73 -8.98 -2.73
N PHE A 9 -0.67 -9.14 -3.52
CA PHE A 9 0.69 -8.87 -3.07
C PHE A 9 0.89 -7.39 -2.70
N LYS A 10 0.31 -6.48 -3.50
CA LYS A 10 0.33 -5.04 -3.21
C LYS A 10 -0.40 -4.71 -1.91
N GLN A 11 -1.51 -5.40 -1.62
CA GLN A 11 -2.27 -5.21 -0.39
C GLN A 11 -1.50 -5.71 0.83
N GLN A 12 -0.85 -6.87 0.74
CA GLN A 12 -0.02 -7.43 1.82
C GLN A 12 1.13 -6.49 2.20
N CYS A 13 1.79 -5.86 1.22
CA CYS A 13 2.83 -4.88 1.49
C CYS A 13 2.31 -3.68 2.31
N VAL A 14 1.11 -3.18 1.98
CA VAL A 14 0.49 -2.06 2.69
C VAL A 14 0.01 -2.48 4.08
N ASP A 15 -0.57 -3.68 4.22
CA ASP A 15 -1.03 -4.21 5.49
C ASP A 15 0.14 -4.42 6.48
N LEU A 16 1.30 -4.89 6.00
CA LEU A 16 2.50 -5.00 6.84
C LEU A 16 2.97 -3.63 7.36
N MET A 17 2.90 -2.60 6.52
CA MET A 17 3.29 -1.25 6.93
C MET A 17 2.27 -0.59 7.87
N LEU A 18 0.97 -0.73 7.60
CA LEU A 18 -0.09 -0.01 8.30
C LEU A 18 -0.63 -0.74 9.54
N LYS A 19 -0.77 -2.08 9.48
CA LYS A 19 -1.33 -2.89 10.58
C LYS A 19 -0.25 -3.41 11.51
N GLN A 20 0.90 -3.82 10.97
CA GLN A 20 2.01 -4.36 11.78
C GLN A 20 3.08 -3.30 12.10
N HIS A 21 2.84 -2.03 11.74
CA HIS A 21 3.73 -0.90 11.99
C HIS A 21 5.18 -1.13 11.54
N HIS A 22 5.41 -1.99 10.54
CA HIS A 22 6.75 -2.25 10.04
C HIS A 22 7.26 -1.07 9.21
N THR A 23 8.54 -0.76 9.36
CA THR A 23 9.19 0.27 8.55
C THR A 23 9.32 -0.17 7.10
N ILE A 24 9.36 0.80 6.18
CA ILE A 24 9.51 0.56 4.72
C ILE A 24 10.72 -0.34 4.43
N THR A 25 11.83 -0.15 5.15
CA THR A 25 13.06 -0.93 4.98
C THR A 25 12.88 -2.40 5.39
N GLN A 26 12.12 -2.67 6.45
CA GLN A 26 11.82 -4.03 6.89
C GLN A 26 10.94 -4.74 5.86
N VAL A 27 9.86 -4.10 5.42
CA VAL A 27 8.95 -4.67 4.41
C VAL A 27 9.67 -4.86 3.07
N SER A 28 10.55 -3.92 2.69
CA SER A 28 11.39 -4.02 1.49
C SER A 28 12.26 -5.29 1.50
N LYS A 29 12.93 -5.57 2.63
CA LYS A 29 13.75 -6.78 2.80
C LYS A 29 12.90 -8.06 2.84
N MET A 30 11.78 -8.04 3.59
CA MET A 30 10.91 -9.23 3.74
C MET A 30 10.23 -9.64 2.43
N MET A 31 9.69 -8.66 1.69
CA MET A 31 8.92 -8.91 0.47
C MET A 31 9.79 -8.86 -0.79
N SER A 32 11.08 -8.54 -0.66
CA SER A 32 12.00 -8.31 -1.80
C SER A 32 11.44 -7.27 -2.78
N VAL A 33 10.97 -6.14 -2.24
CA VAL A 33 10.39 -5.02 -3.01
C VAL A 33 11.23 -3.78 -2.78
N SER A 34 11.40 -2.92 -3.79
CA SER A 34 12.11 -1.66 -3.60
C SER A 34 11.36 -0.72 -2.64
N THR A 35 12.10 0.00 -1.81
CA THR A 35 11.57 1.02 -0.90
C THR A 35 10.75 2.08 -1.66
N SER A 36 11.21 2.48 -2.85
CA SER A 36 10.52 3.44 -3.72
C SER A 36 9.17 2.93 -4.23
N ALA A 37 9.04 1.63 -4.52
CA ALA A 37 7.76 1.05 -4.92
C ALA A 37 6.77 0.99 -3.75
N LEU A 38 7.25 0.66 -2.55
CA LEU A 38 6.44 0.68 -1.32
C LEU A 38 5.93 2.08 -1.01
N GLN A 39 6.81 3.10 -1.03
CA GLN A 39 6.42 4.49 -0.82
C GLN A 39 5.34 4.96 -1.79
N ARG A 40 5.51 4.71 -3.10
CA ARG A 40 4.49 5.04 -4.11
C ARG A 40 3.16 4.36 -3.82
N ARG A 41 3.19 3.10 -3.39
CA ARG A 41 1.98 2.33 -3.08
C ARG A 41 1.28 2.84 -1.82
N THR A 42 2.02 3.19 -0.77
CA THR A 42 1.45 3.78 0.45
C THR A 42 0.79 5.12 0.15
N VAL A 43 1.44 6.00 -0.62
CA VAL A 43 0.85 7.28 -1.05
C VAL A 43 -0.42 7.06 -1.86
N GLN A 44 -0.43 6.10 -2.78
CA GLN A 44 -1.60 5.77 -3.58
C GLN A 44 -2.74 5.23 -2.71
N TYR A 45 -2.45 4.31 -1.79
CA TYR A 45 -3.43 3.79 -0.83
C TYR A 45 -4.04 4.89 0.03
N LEU A 46 -3.22 5.84 0.53
CA LEU A 46 -3.71 6.97 1.30
C LEU A 46 -4.60 7.91 0.47
N LYS A 47 -4.27 8.12 -0.81
CA LYS A 47 -5.13 8.87 -1.74
C LYS A 47 -6.46 8.16 -1.95
N ASP A 48 -6.43 6.87 -2.25
CA ASP A 48 -7.65 6.08 -2.48
C ASP A 48 -8.56 6.04 -1.24
N ASN A 49 -7.98 5.90 -0.04
CA ASN A 49 -8.76 5.90 1.22
C ASN A 49 -9.27 7.29 1.61
N LYS A 50 -8.53 8.37 1.31
CA LYS A 50 -9.04 9.74 1.51
C LYS A 50 -10.18 10.07 0.55
N VAL A 51 -10.07 9.63 -0.71
CA VAL A 51 -11.15 9.76 -1.69
C VAL A 51 -12.37 8.96 -1.25
N PHE A 52 -12.20 7.76 -0.69
CA PHE A 52 -13.31 6.95 -0.17
C PHE A 52 -14.11 7.64 0.96
N ARG A 53 -13.45 8.44 1.81
CA ARG A 53 -14.15 9.23 2.83
C ARG A 53 -14.90 10.44 2.26
N GLN A 54 -14.44 11.00 1.15
CA GLN A 54 -15.04 12.21 0.59
C GLN A 54 -16.23 11.92 -0.34
N THR A 55 -16.23 10.77 -1.03
CA THR A 55 -17.38 10.33 -1.84
C THR A 55 -18.53 9.72 -1.03
N ASN A 56 -18.29 9.23 0.19
CA ASN A 56 -19.36 8.71 1.07
C ASN A 56 -20.02 9.79 1.95
N GLN A 57 -19.59 11.07 1.85
CA GLN A 57 -20.23 12.18 2.57
C GLN A 57 -21.16 13.02 1.66
N ALA A 58 -21.20 12.73 0.35
CA ALA A 58 -22.06 13.42 -0.63
C ALA A 58 -23.35 12.63 -0.96
N LEU A 59 -23.67 11.60 -0.18
CA LEU A 59 -24.86 10.74 -0.35
C LEU A 59 -25.71 10.62 0.93
N PHE A 60 -25.80 11.72 1.68
CA PHE A 60 -26.81 11.91 2.74
C PHE A 60 -27.48 13.26 2.56
#